data_AF-A0A6G2JD84-F1
#
_entry.id   AF-A0A6G2JD84-F1
#
_cell.length_a   1.000
_cell.length_b   1.000
_cell.length_c   1.000
_cell.angle_alpha   90.00
_cell.angle_beta   90.00
_cell.angle_gamma   90.00
#
_symmetry.space_group_name_H-M   'P 1'
#
loop_
_entity.id
_entity.type
_entity.pdbx_description
1 polymer ?
#
loop_
_entity_poly.entity_id
_entity_poly.type
_entity_poly.pdbx_seq_one_letter_code
_entity_poly.pdbx_strand_id
1 'polypeptide(L)'
;MYFCRRRPSHTRVFPQSGTKHWRGPAAAWCTLVLAASVLAIASPAGAHGQEAVLPPPSYTETDCAGNAPVVVASDTPAQSDLYSAVTLAGVLGTQCVVLAGPRDEPMPAHQLARLEAAAPDGFIVGGTAAVPDAKVAGHALTRLAGTDRWHTARLVGAQALISAGGADTGTVEASASAEDPTTDCTGDEAILVASDEAALSDLYSAVTLAGVIGTDCIIGTGPRDGDWPEEQKQRAKATGTGRSLVGYVVGGLAAVPREKFEGLNYSLTRIAGDDRWHTAQLVGAQARRVALQEPAEDPEAEEEEETPAPTYTAVSSGWNHTCGLRFDSTVVCWGSDDDGQSSSP
;
A
#
# COMPACT_ATOMS: atom_id res chain seq x y z
N MET A 1 17.93 -42.15 33.84
CA MET A 1 18.37 -42.23 35.25
C MET A 1 18.89 -40.87 35.66
N TYR A 2 18.28 -40.31 36.71
CA TYR A 2 18.47 -38.97 37.25
C TYR A 2 19.82 -38.81 37.97
N PHE A 3 20.42 -37.62 37.94
CA PHE A 3 20.54 -36.81 39.16
C PHE A 3 20.93 -35.35 38.86
N CYS A 4 20.18 -34.46 39.50
CA CYS A 4 20.27 -33.00 39.49
C CYS A 4 20.75 -32.57 40.89
N ARG A 5 21.56 -31.50 41.03
CA ARG A 5 21.68 -30.79 42.31
C ARG A 5 21.99 -29.29 42.16
N ARG A 6 21.27 -28.52 42.98
CA ARG A 6 21.09 -27.07 43.06
C ARG A 6 22.26 -26.30 43.70
N ARG A 7 22.31 -24.98 43.44
CA ARG A 7 23.01 -23.90 44.18
C ARG A 7 22.56 -23.80 45.66
N PRO A 8 23.29 -23.04 46.51
CA PRO A 8 22.77 -21.70 46.86
C PRO A 8 23.83 -20.60 47.11
N SER A 9 23.34 -19.36 47.13
CA SER A 9 23.95 -18.05 47.43
C SER A 9 23.95 -17.71 48.93
N HIS A 10 24.84 -16.81 49.40
CA HIS A 10 24.56 -15.56 50.17
C HIS A 10 25.75 -15.00 51.00
N THR A 11 25.88 -13.65 50.98
CA THR A 11 26.33 -12.69 52.04
C THR A 11 27.81 -12.68 52.52
N ARG A 12 28.47 -11.59 52.99
CA ARG A 12 28.41 -10.09 52.95
C ARG A 12 29.60 -9.56 53.82
N VAL A 13 30.14 -8.36 53.52
CA VAL A 13 30.73 -7.32 54.44
C VAL A 13 32.23 -7.34 54.89
N PHE A 14 32.97 -6.29 54.42
CA PHE A 14 33.96 -5.31 55.01
C PHE A 14 34.70 -5.57 56.36
N PRO A 15 35.90 -4.96 56.65
CA PRO A 15 36.12 -3.49 56.78
C PRO A 15 37.52 -2.88 56.43
N GLN A 16 37.62 -1.56 56.68
CA GLN A 16 38.59 -0.50 56.29
C GLN A 16 39.89 -0.36 57.13
N SER A 17 40.84 0.46 56.60
CA SER A 17 41.74 1.48 57.23
C SER A 17 43.22 1.35 56.79
N GLY A 18 44.05 2.37 56.52
CA GLY A 18 43.95 3.84 56.48
C GLY A 18 45.31 4.50 56.09
N THR A 19 45.26 5.77 55.60
CA THR A 19 46.21 6.94 55.71
C THR A 19 47.76 6.77 55.55
N LYS A 20 48.60 7.66 54.96
CA LYS A 20 48.73 9.15 55.00
C LYS A 20 49.93 9.67 54.14
N HIS A 21 49.75 10.83 53.47
CA HIS A 21 50.63 12.01 53.18
C HIS A 21 52.06 11.96 52.55
N TRP A 22 52.35 12.90 51.61
CA TRP A 22 53.36 14.01 51.67
C TRP A 22 53.36 14.87 50.36
N ARG A 23 52.91 16.14 50.43
CA ARG A 23 53.58 17.45 50.16
C ARG A 23 54.26 17.69 48.80
N GLY A 24 53.84 18.78 48.12
CA GLY A 24 54.40 19.29 46.85
C GLY A 24 55.60 20.26 47.00
N PRO A 25 55.93 21.02 45.94
CA PRO A 25 55.95 22.48 46.07
C PRO A 25 55.34 23.25 44.89
N ALA A 26 55.11 24.53 45.15
CA ALA A 26 54.38 25.50 44.35
C ALA A 26 55.17 26.08 43.17
N ALA A 27 54.44 26.48 42.11
CA ALA A 27 54.79 27.63 41.28
C ALA A 27 53.50 28.26 40.74
N ALA A 28 53.40 29.57 40.91
CA ALA A 28 52.23 30.38 40.59
C ALA A 28 52.30 30.96 39.16
N TRP A 29 51.18 31.59 38.77
CA TRP A 29 51.00 32.72 37.85
C TRP A 29 50.17 32.47 36.58
N CYS A 30 49.34 33.49 36.31
CA CYS A 30 48.55 33.82 35.13
C CYS A 30 47.09 33.34 35.05
N THR A 31 46.25 34.24 35.58
CA THR A 31 44.87 34.57 35.21
C THR A 31 44.46 34.27 33.77
N LEU A 32 43.34 33.56 33.62
CA LEU A 32 42.36 33.78 32.55
C LEU A 32 40.98 33.38 33.10
N VAL A 33 40.16 34.39 33.43
CA VAL A 33 38.75 34.20 33.78
C VAL A 33 37.99 33.98 32.47
N LEU A 34 37.67 32.72 32.17
CA LEU A 34 36.67 32.37 31.16
C LEU A 34 35.31 32.31 31.86
N ALA A 35 34.46 33.28 31.55
CA ALA A 35 33.05 33.25 31.91
C ALA A 35 32.40 32.01 31.29
N ALA A 36 31.96 31.07 32.11
CA ALA A 36 31.13 29.96 31.66
C ALA A 36 29.71 30.48 31.39
N SER A 37 29.41 30.79 30.14
CA SER A 37 28.04 30.94 29.68
C SER A 37 27.37 29.57 29.74
N VAL A 38 26.48 29.39 30.70
CA VAL A 38 25.54 28.26 30.74
C VAL A 38 24.60 28.41 29.55
N LEU A 39 24.88 27.73 28.44
CA LEU A 39 23.87 27.49 27.42
C LEU A 39 22.89 26.47 28.00
N ALA A 40 21.70 26.95 28.39
CA ALA A 40 20.55 26.10 28.56
C ALA A 40 20.25 25.42 27.22
N ILE A 41 20.46 24.11 27.12
CA ILE A 41 19.99 23.31 26.01
C ILE A 41 18.48 23.23 26.16
N ALA A 42 17.77 24.14 25.49
CA ALA A 42 16.35 24.00 25.27
C ALA A 42 16.16 22.81 24.32
N SER A 43 15.61 21.72 24.83
CA SER A 43 15.07 20.65 23.99
C SER A 43 14.04 21.27 23.03
N PRO A 44 14.10 21.01 21.71
CA PRO A 44 12.98 21.36 20.85
C PRO A 44 11.84 20.37 21.18
N ALA A 45 10.93 20.82 22.02
CA ALA A 45 9.59 20.25 22.08
C ALA A 45 8.89 20.57 20.76
N GLY A 46 8.31 19.55 20.13
CA GLY A 46 7.38 19.73 19.01
C GLY A 46 7.98 19.61 17.62
N ALA A 47 8.58 18.46 17.30
CA ALA A 47 8.50 17.97 15.93
C ALA A 47 7.11 17.33 15.76
N HIS A 48 6.08 18.15 15.52
CA HIS A 48 4.91 17.64 14.81
C HIS A 48 5.44 17.19 13.45
N GLY A 49 5.35 15.90 13.16
CA GLY A 49 5.60 15.37 11.83
C GLY A 49 4.71 16.13 10.86
N GLN A 50 5.30 17.02 10.07
CA GLN A 50 4.67 17.43 8.82
C GLN A 50 4.65 16.18 7.97
N GLU A 51 3.49 15.55 7.90
CA GLU A 51 3.17 14.61 6.85
C GLU A 51 3.55 15.30 5.54
N ALA A 52 4.57 14.75 4.87
CA ALA A 52 5.11 15.35 3.67
C ALA A 52 3.96 15.56 2.69
N VAL A 53 3.74 16.81 2.26
CA VAL A 53 2.79 17.12 1.19
C VAL A 53 3.37 16.45 -0.05
N LEU A 54 2.88 15.25 -0.34
CA LEU A 54 3.26 14.48 -1.52
C LEU A 54 2.89 15.30 -2.76
N PRO A 55 3.67 15.21 -3.85
CA PRO A 55 3.32 15.86 -5.10
C PRO A 55 1.88 15.47 -5.50
N PRO A 56 1.11 16.38 -6.11
CA PRO A 56 -0.23 16.08 -6.55
C PRO A 56 -0.15 14.83 -7.45
N PRO A 57 -0.92 13.78 -7.14
CA PRO A 57 -0.92 12.58 -7.95
C PRO A 57 -1.21 12.91 -9.42
N SER A 58 -0.59 12.18 -10.34
CA SER A 58 -0.79 12.33 -11.79
C SER A 58 -2.28 12.33 -12.22
N TYR A 59 -3.16 11.66 -11.46
CA TYR A 59 -4.61 11.63 -11.70
C TYR A 59 -5.36 12.94 -11.39
N THR A 60 -4.74 13.89 -10.68
CA THR A 60 -5.37 15.18 -10.33
C THR A 60 -5.20 16.23 -11.43
N GLU A 61 -4.37 15.93 -12.43
CA GLU A 61 -4.03 16.84 -13.54
C GLU A 61 -4.49 16.31 -14.91
N THR A 62 -5.02 15.08 -14.95
CA THR A 62 -5.58 14.46 -16.16
C THR A 62 -6.84 15.16 -16.64
N ASP A 63 -7.03 15.14 -17.97
CA ASP A 63 -8.23 15.71 -18.60
C ASP A 63 -9.48 14.93 -18.20
N CYS A 64 -10.52 15.68 -17.84
CA CYS A 64 -11.82 15.16 -17.46
C CYS A 64 -12.84 15.22 -18.62
N ALA A 65 -12.50 15.87 -19.74
CA ALA A 65 -13.44 16.15 -20.82
C ALA A 65 -14.20 14.90 -21.29
N GLY A 66 -15.53 14.89 -21.10
CA GLY A 66 -16.41 13.79 -21.50
C GLY A 66 -16.24 12.48 -20.73
N ASN A 67 -15.36 12.41 -19.73
CA ASN A 67 -15.18 11.25 -18.87
C ASN A 67 -16.08 11.36 -17.62
N ALA A 68 -16.52 10.22 -17.10
CA ALA A 68 -17.24 10.16 -15.82
C ALA A 68 -16.33 10.67 -14.68
N PRO A 69 -16.73 11.73 -13.95
CA PRO A 69 -15.94 12.24 -12.84
C PRO A 69 -16.16 11.41 -11.58
N VAL A 70 -15.09 11.21 -10.83
CA VAL A 70 -15.14 10.81 -9.42
C VAL A 70 -14.74 12.01 -8.58
N VAL A 71 -15.73 12.62 -7.91
CA VAL A 71 -15.53 13.81 -7.08
C VAL A 71 -15.29 13.39 -5.63
N VAL A 72 -14.26 13.96 -5.01
CA VAL A 72 -13.89 13.64 -3.63
C VAL A 72 -13.34 14.86 -2.91
N ALA A 73 -13.55 14.93 -1.59
CA ALA A 73 -12.93 15.96 -0.77
C ALA A 73 -11.41 15.72 -0.68
N SER A 74 -10.66 16.81 -0.52
CA SER A 74 -9.19 16.76 -0.52
C SER A 74 -8.57 17.34 0.76
N ASP A 75 -9.36 17.52 1.81
CA ASP A 75 -8.86 17.88 3.13
C ASP A 75 -8.37 16.66 3.91
N THR A 76 -7.55 16.89 4.94
CA THR A 76 -6.96 15.82 5.77
C THR A 76 -7.99 14.81 6.29
N PRO A 77 -9.20 15.20 6.73
CA PRO A 77 -10.22 14.23 7.16
C PRO A 77 -10.71 13.29 6.05
N ALA A 78 -10.60 13.68 4.78
CA ALA A 78 -11.09 12.92 3.63
C ALA A 78 -10.01 12.05 2.97
N GLN A 79 -8.80 11.94 3.54
CA GLN A 79 -7.71 11.13 2.99
C GLN A 79 -8.13 9.68 2.68
N SER A 80 -8.94 9.05 3.53
CA SER A 80 -9.46 7.69 3.28
C SER A 80 -10.42 7.62 2.08
N ASP A 81 -11.24 8.65 1.92
CA ASP A 81 -12.21 8.75 0.82
C ASP A 81 -11.48 8.96 -0.50
N LEU A 82 -10.35 9.68 -0.48
CA LEU A 82 -9.50 9.90 -1.65
C LEU A 82 -8.93 8.58 -2.22
N TYR A 83 -8.41 7.68 -1.38
CA TYR A 83 -7.92 6.37 -1.86
C TYR A 83 -9.05 5.52 -2.46
N SER A 84 -10.24 5.56 -1.84
CA SER A 84 -11.42 4.87 -2.33
C SER A 84 -11.87 5.45 -3.69
N ALA A 85 -11.83 6.78 -3.85
CA ALA A 85 -12.15 7.48 -5.09
C ALA A 85 -11.18 7.13 -6.23
N VAL A 86 -9.88 7.07 -5.95
CA VAL A 86 -8.86 6.69 -6.94
C VAL A 86 -9.03 5.24 -7.36
N THR A 87 -9.36 4.36 -6.41
CA THR A 87 -9.66 2.96 -6.69
C THR A 87 -10.90 2.85 -7.59
N LEU A 88 -11.98 3.57 -7.27
CA LEU A 88 -13.19 3.63 -8.10
C LEU A 88 -12.89 4.13 -9.52
N ALA A 89 -12.06 5.17 -9.65
CA ALA A 89 -11.65 5.68 -10.95
C ALA A 89 -10.95 4.60 -11.78
N GLY A 90 -10.06 3.82 -11.15
CA GLY A 90 -9.45 2.64 -11.77
C GLY A 90 -10.47 1.60 -12.23
N VAL A 91 -11.51 1.32 -11.43
CA VAL A 91 -12.59 0.40 -11.83
C VAL A 91 -13.36 0.92 -13.05
N LEU A 92 -13.70 2.20 -13.06
CA LEU A 92 -14.41 2.84 -14.15
C LEU A 92 -13.53 3.00 -15.41
N GLY A 93 -12.22 2.76 -15.31
CA GLY A 93 -11.27 3.04 -16.38
C GLY A 93 -11.12 4.53 -16.67
N THR A 94 -11.47 5.40 -15.73
CA THR A 94 -11.35 6.85 -15.84
C THR A 94 -10.14 7.34 -15.06
N GLN A 95 -9.52 8.40 -15.55
CA GLN A 95 -8.50 9.14 -14.80
C GLN A 95 -9.07 10.46 -14.24
N CYS A 96 -10.37 10.72 -14.42
CA CYS A 96 -11.00 11.96 -13.98
C CYS A 96 -11.37 11.91 -12.48
N VAL A 97 -10.39 12.17 -11.62
CA VAL A 97 -10.63 12.41 -10.19
C VAL A 97 -10.60 13.90 -9.92
N VAL A 98 -11.73 14.45 -9.48
CA VAL A 98 -11.89 15.88 -9.19
C VAL A 98 -11.78 16.12 -7.69
N LEU A 99 -10.86 17.00 -7.31
CA LEU A 99 -10.66 17.38 -5.92
C LEU A 99 -11.57 18.57 -5.55
N ALA A 100 -12.56 18.34 -4.69
CA ALA A 100 -13.53 19.35 -4.29
C ALA A 100 -12.95 20.44 -3.36
N GLY A 101 -11.70 20.31 -2.93
CA GLY A 101 -11.08 21.17 -1.94
C GLY A 101 -11.59 20.91 -0.52
N PRO A 102 -11.14 21.71 0.47
CA PRO A 102 -11.60 21.62 1.85
C PRO A 102 -13.10 21.88 1.97
N ARG A 103 -13.79 21.20 2.89
CA ARG A 103 -15.26 21.29 3.05
C ARG A 103 -15.82 22.72 3.13
N ASP A 104 -15.10 23.61 3.83
CA ASP A 104 -15.54 24.97 4.16
C ASP A 104 -15.04 26.01 3.14
N GLU A 105 -14.32 25.57 2.10
CA GLU A 105 -13.75 26.41 1.05
C GLU A 105 -14.38 26.09 -0.31
N PRO A 106 -14.45 27.07 -1.25
CA PRO A 106 -14.90 26.79 -2.61
C PRO A 106 -13.99 25.78 -3.31
N MET A 107 -14.53 25.07 -4.30
CA MET A 107 -13.73 24.19 -5.14
C MET A 107 -12.63 25.00 -5.85
N PRO A 108 -11.38 24.51 -5.90
CA PRO A 108 -10.31 25.18 -6.64
C PRO A 108 -10.72 25.40 -8.10
N ALA A 109 -10.49 26.60 -8.65
CA ALA A 109 -11.00 26.98 -9.97
C ALA A 109 -10.59 26.02 -11.10
N HIS A 110 -9.37 25.46 -11.04
CA HIS A 110 -8.90 24.48 -12.01
C HIS A 110 -9.64 23.13 -11.90
N GLN A 111 -10.06 22.72 -10.70
CA GLN A 111 -10.86 21.52 -10.48
C GLN A 111 -12.31 21.75 -10.91
N LEU A 112 -12.85 22.95 -10.67
CA LEU A 112 -14.18 23.33 -11.15
C LEU A 112 -14.25 23.26 -12.68
N ALA A 113 -13.26 23.82 -13.38
CA ALA A 113 -13.19 23.74 -14.85
C ALA A 113 -13.12 22.28 -15.36
N ARG A 114 -12.39 21.40 -14.65
CA ARG A 114 -12.34 19.97 -14.96
C ARG A 114 -13.72 19.32 -14.79
N LEU A 115 -14.42 19.64 -13.71
CA LEU A 115 -15.77 19.12 -13.45
C LEU A 115 -16.78 19.62 -14.49
N GLU A 116 -16.74 20.91 -14.86
CA GLU A 116 -17.60 21.49 -15.89
C GLU A 116 -17.37 20.87 -17.28
N ALA A 117 -16.15 20.41 -17.57
CA ALA A 117 -15.83 19.70 -18.80
C ALA A 117 -16.19 18.20 -18.76
N ALA A 118 -16.41 17.62 -17.58
CA ALA A 118 -16.67 16.21 -17.39
C ALA A 118 -18.06 15.78 -17.90
N ALA A 119 -18.28 14.47 -17.97
CA ALA A 119 -19.62 13.93 -18.20
C ALA A 119 -20.58 14.40 -17.09
N PRO A 120 -21.89 14.57 -17.40
CA PRO A 120 -22.87 15.06 -16.44
C PRO A 120 -23.15 14.06 -15.30
N ASP A 121 -22.92 12.77 -15.53
CA ASP A 121 -23.09 11.67 -14.60
C ASP A 121 -21.74 11.11 -14.13
N GLY A 122 -21.70 10.64 -12.89
CA GLY A 122 -20.47 10.19 -12.23
C GLY A 122 -20.71 9.89 -10.77
N PHE A 123 -19.66 10.00 -9.95
CA PHE A 123 -19.71 9.61 -8.54
C PHE A 123 -19.17 10.69 -7.61
N ILE A 124 -19.70 10.69 -6.39
CA ILE A 124 -19.12 11.41 -5.25
C ILE A 124 -18.71 10.37 -4.22
N VAL A 125 -17.46 10.41 -3.76
CA VAL A 125 -16.99 9.57 -2.65
C VAL A 125 -16.93 10.43 -1.39
N GLY A 126 -17.59 9.96 -0.34
CA GLY A 126 -17.70 10.66 0.93
C GLY A 126 -19.05 11.35 1.15
N GLY A 127 -19.34 11.64 2.43
CA GLY A 127 -20.60 12.24 2.85
C GLY A 127 -20.75 13.71 2.43
N THR A 128 -21.94 14.27 2.65
CA THR A 128 -22.24 15.68 2.36
C THR A 128 -21.43 16.67 3.21
N ALA A 129 -20.93 16.23 4.36
CA ALA A 129 -20.01 17.00 5.19
C ALA A 129 -18.61 17.14 4.55
N ALA A 130 -18.20 16.18 3.72
CA ALA A 130 -16.92 16.21 3.00
C ALA A 130 -17.07 16.92 1.66
N VAL A 131 -18.06 16.51 0.85
CA VAL A 131 -18.39 17.14 -0.43
C VAL A 131 -19.83 17.65 -0.39
N PRO A 132 -20.07 18.91 -0.01
CA PRO A 132 -21.40 19.51 -0.02
C PRO A 132 -22.03 19.52 -1.42
N ASP A 133 -23.34 19.26 -1.52
CA ASP A 133 -24.05 19.21 -2.81
C ASP A 133 -23.94 20.50 -3.62
N ALA A 134 -23.81 21.65 -2.93
CA ALA A 134 -23.60 22.94 -3.57
C ALA A 134 -22.32 23.01 -4.42
N LYS A 135 -21.28 22.23 -4.11
CA LYS A 135 -20.01 22.20 -4.86
C LYS A 135 -20.11 21.46 -6.20
N VAL A 136 -21.13 20.64 -6.36
CA VAL A 136 -21.34 19.74 -7.51
C VAL A 136 -22.69 19.99 -8.18
N ALA A 137 -23.29 21.15 -7.90
CA ALA A 137 -24.56 21.53 -8.47
C ALA A 137 -24.44 21.62 -10.00
N GLY A 138 -25.36 20.95 -10.71
CA GLY A 138 -25.33 20.86 -12.17
C GLY A 138 -24.92 19.49 -12.70
N HIS A 139 -24.42 18.61 -11.84
CA HIS A 139 -24.05 17.23 -12.19
C HIS A 139 -24.98 16.23 -11.50
N ALA A 140 -25.32 15.15 -12.22
CA ALA A 140 -26.12 14.03 -11.73
C ALA A 140 -25.19 12.94 -11.16
N LEU A 141 -24.55 13.23 -10.03
CA LEU A 141 -23.57 12.32 -9.43
C LEU A 141 -24.20 11.39 -8.38
N THR A 142 -23.81 10.12 -8.41
CA THR A 142 -24.19 9.13 -7.38
C THR A 142 -23.25 9.20 -6.19
N ARG A 143 -23.80 9.42 -5.00
CA ARG A 143 -23.02 9.52 -3.77
C ARG A 143 -22.78 8.15 -3.13
N LEU A 144 -21.52 7.87 -2.82
CA LEU A 144 -21.04 6.69 -2.12
C LEU A 144 -20.46 7.12 -0.77
N ALA A 145 -21.26 6.93 0.29
CA ALA A 145 -20.91 7.36 1.63
C ALA A 145 -21.51 6.41 2.67
N GLY A 146 -20.66 5.80 3.48
CA GLY A 146 -21.05 4.97 4.59
C GLY A 146 -21.18 5.75 5.90
N THR A 147 -21.47 5.02 6.97
CA THR A 147 -21.47 5.50 8.36
C THR A 147 -20.09 5.86 8.87
N ASP A 148 -19.06 5.28 8.27
CA ASP A 148 -17.64 5.48 8.53
C ASP A 148 -16.84 5.22 7.24
N ARG A 149 -15.53 5.46 7.30
CA ARG A 149 -14.58 5.28 6.17
C ARG A 149 -14.54 3.86 5.60
N TRP A 150 -14.68 2.83 6.43
CA TRP A 150 -14.60 1.43 6.00
C TRP A 150 -15.88 1.01 5.30
N HIS A 151 -17.01 1.47 5.83
CA HIS A 151 -18.30 1.32 5.18
C HIS A 151 -18.32 2.07 3.83
N THR A 152 -17.77 3.29 3.74
CA THR A 152 -17.60 3.99 2.45
C THR A 152 -16.78 3.17 1.46
N ALA A 153 -15.61 2.66 1.85
CA ALA A 153 -14.75 1.86 0.97
C ALA A 153 -15.45 0.58 0.47
N ARG A 154 -16.21 -0.11 1.33
CA ARG A 154 -17.02 -1.27 0.91
C ARG A 154 -18.14 -0.90 -0.06
N LEU A 155 -18.85 0.21 0.18
CA LEU A 155 -19.87 0.71 -0.75
C LEU A 155 -19.28 1.07 -2.11
N VAL A 156 -18.08 1.66 -2.11
CA VAL A 156 -17.32 1.92 -3.33
C VAL A 156 -17.00 0.62 -4.05
N GLY A 157 -16.57 -0.42 -3.34
CA GLY A 157 -16.33 -1.75 -3.91
C GLY A 157 -17.58 -2.41 -4.49
N ALA A 158 -18.69 -2.38 -3.76
CA ALA A 158 -19.97 -2.93 -4.23
C ALA A 158 -20.50 -2.17 -5.46
N GLN A 159 -20.40 -0.84 -5.46
CA GLN A 159 -20.76 -0.04 -6.63
C GLN A 159 -19.82 -0.31 -7.81
N ALA A 160 -18.54 -0.51 -7.55
CA ALA A 160 -17.54 -0.87 -8.56
C ALA A 160 -17.91 -2.19 -9.27
N LEU A 161 -18.37 -3.20 -8.54
CA LEU A 161 -18.87 -4.45 -9.13
C LEU A 161 -20.04 -4.21 -10.09
N ILE A 162 -21.03 -3.41 -9.67
CA ILE A 162 -22.19 -3.06 -10.50
C ILE A 162 -21.77 -2.28 -11.74
N SER A 163 -20.91 -1.27 -11.56
CA SER A 163 -20.43 -0.41 -12.66
C SER A 163 -19.57 -1.18 -13.66
N ALA A 164 -18.90 -2.25 -13.23
CA ALA A 164 -18.17 -3.17 -14.09
C ALA A 164 -19.08 -4.23 -14.75
N GLY A 165 -20.41 -4.17 -14.59
CA GLY A 165 -21.34 -5.12 -15.20
C GLY A 165 -21.51 -6.44 -14.43
N GLY A 166 -20.96 -6.53 -13.22
CA GLY A 166 -21.20 -7.63 -12.30
C GLY A 166 -22.61 -7.60 -11.71
N ALA A 167 -23.04 -8.74 -11.17
CA ALA A 167 -24.34 -8.84 -10.49
C ALA A 167 -24.33 -8.04 -9.17
N ASP A 168 -25.44 -7.37 -8.86
CA ASP A 168 -25.66 -6.78 -7.53
C ASP A 168 -25.64 -7.89 -6.48
N THR A 169 -24.55 -7.97 -5.72
CA THR A 169 -24.38 -8.94 -4.64
C THR A 169 -25.16 -8.57 -3.38
N GLY A 170 -25.92 -7.48 -3.42
CA GLY A 170 -26.53 -6.84 -2.26
C GLY A 170 -25.53 -5.98 -1.51
N THR A 171 -26.03 -4.95 -0.82
CA THR A 171 -25.25 -4.16 0.12
C THR A 171 -24.68 -5.08 1.18
N VAL A 172 -23.38 -5.36 1.11
CA VAL A 172 -22.65 -6.03 2.18
C VAL A 172 -22.81 -5.15 3.41
N GLU A 173 -23.60 -5.59 4.40
CA GLU A 173 -23.62 -4.94 5.71
C GLU A 173 -22.19 -5.00 6.24
N ALA A 174 -21.53 -3.83 6.31
CA ALA A 174 -20.16 -3.73 6.77
C ALA A 174 -20.08 -4.23 8.21
N SER A 175 -19.67 -5.49 8.40
CA SER A 175 -19.45 -6.10 9.72
C SER A 175 -18.09 -5.70 10.33
N ALA A 176 -17.34 -4.81 9.68
CA ALA A 176 -16.12 -4.26 10.26
C ALA A 176 -16.47 -3.21 11.32
N SER A 177 -15.75 -3.27 12.44
CA SER A 177 -15.76 -2.17 13.41
C SER A 177 -15.25 -0.88 12.76
N ALA A 178 -15.65 0.28 13.27
CA ALA A 178 -15.15 1.58 12.79
C ALA A 178 -13.62 1.76 12.95
N GLU A 179 -12.97 0.87 13.71
CA GLU A 179 -11.55 0.95 14.08
C GLU A 179 -10.66 -0.04 13.31
N ASP A 180 -11.17 -1.22 12.94
CA ASP A 180 -10.42 -2.27 12.25
C ASP A 180 -11.27 -2.95 11.15
N PRO A 181 -10.84 -2.90 9.87
CA PRO A 181 -11.52 -3.56 8.77
C PRO A 181 -11.17 -5.06 8.63
N THR A 182 -10.22 -5.58 9.40
CA THR A 182 -9.90 -7.01 9.38
C THR A 182 -11.04 -7.80 10.02
N THR A 183 -11.51 -8.84 9.34
CA THR A 183 -12.61 -9.68 9.84
C THR A 183 -12.24 -11.16 9.76
N ASP A 184 -13.14 -12.02 10.24
CA ASP A 184 -12.93 -13.47 10.18
C ASP A 184 -13.13 -13.98 8.75
N CYS A 185 -12.17 -14.80 8.31
CA CYS A 185 -12.19 -15.38 6.97
C CYS A 185 -13.17 -16.55 6.91
N THR A 186 -14.33 -16.33 6.28
CA THR A 186 -15.36 -17.37 6.08
C THR A 186 -15.37 -17.93 4.64
N GLY A 187 -14.65 -17.31 3.71
CA GLY A 187 -14.54 -17.71 2.29
C GLY A 187 -13.17 -18.28 1.90
N ASP A 188 -13.06 -18.73 0.63
CA ASP A 188 -11.83 -19.33 0.07
C ASP A 188 -10.79 -18.27 -0.43
N GLU A 189 -11.19 -17.00 -0.60
CA GLU A 189 -10.32 -15.91 -1.06
C GLU A 189 -9.99 -14.91 0.04
N ALA A 190 -8.70 -14.54 0.15
CA ALA A 190 -8.18 -13.60 1.13
C ALA A 190 -7.45 -12.42 0.49
N ILE A 191 -7.60 -11.24 1.08
CA ILE A 191 -6.77 -10.08 0.76
C ILE A 191 -5.80 -9.85 1.91
N LEU A 192 -4.52 -9.90 1.59
CA LEU A 192 -3.44 -9.63 2.52
C LEU A 192 -2.90 -8.23 2.25
N VAL A 193 -2.69 -7.47 3.31
CA VAL A 193 -2.28 -6.07 3.20
C VAL A 193 -1.43 -5.66 4.39
N ALA A 194 -0.46 -4.79 4.15
CA ALA A 194 0.26 -4.14 5.23
C ALA A 194 -0.72 -3.29 6.05
N SER A 195 -0.65 -3.41 7.36
CA SER A 195 -1.62 -2.79 8.28
C SER A 195 -0.95 -1.84 9.26
N ASP A 196 0.16 -1.21 8.86
CA ASP A 196 0.77 -0.12 9.63
C ASP A 196 0.32 1.25 9.14
N GLU A 197 0.64 2.29 9.93
CA GLU A 197 0.29 3.68 9.59
C GLU A 197 0.87 4.10 8.23
N ALA A 198 2.03 3.56 7.85
CA ALA A 198 2.69 3.87 6.58
C ALA A 198 1.96 3.26 5.36
N ALA A 199 1.18 2.20 5.56
CA ALA A 199 0.45 1.48 4.51
C ALA A 199 -1.08 1.67 4.59
N LEU A 200 -1.58 2.68 5.31
CA LEU A 200 -3.03 2.94 5.40
C LEU A 200 -3.70 3.11 4.03
N SER A 201 -3.01 3.68 3.04
CA SER A 201 -3.49 3.78 1.65
C SER A 201 -3.78 2.42 1.01
N ASP A 202 -2.90 1.45 1.26
CA ASP A 202 -2.98 0.10 0.71
C ASP A 202 -4.13 -0.64 1.39
N LEU A 203 -4.34 -0.41 2.69
CA LEU A 203 -5.47 -0.93 3.45
C LEU A 203 -6.83 -0.43 2.91
N TYR A 204 -7.00 0.87 2.63
CA TYR A 204 -8.24 1.37 2.02
C TYR A 204 -8.51 0.80 0.63
N SER A 205 -7.45 0.67 -0.17
CA SER A 205 -7.54 0.06 -1.50
C SER A 205 -7.92 -1.43 -1.39
N ALA A 206 -7.33 -2.15 -0.43
CA ALA A 206 -7.66 -3.54 -0.14
C ALA A 206 -9.12 -3.73 0.30
N VAL A 207 -9.65 -2.84 1.15
CA VAL A 207 -11.07 -2.88 1.56
C VAL A 207 -12.01 -2.65 0.36
N THR A 208 -11.62 -1.76 -0.54
CA THR A 208 -12.39 -1.53 -1.77
C THR A 208 -12.38 -2.77 -2.66
N LEU A 209 -11.22 -3.41 -2.85
CA LEU A 209 -11.11 -4.69 -3.56
C LEU A 209 -11.96 -5.79 -2.91
N ALA A 210 -11.96 -5.85 -1.58
CA ALA A 210 -12.75 -6.80 -0.81
C ALA A 210 -14.24 -6.70 -1.13
N GLY A 211 -14.75 -5.46 -1.20
CA GLY A 211 -16.13 -5.19 -1.62
C GLY A 211 -16.44 -5.61 -3.05
N VAL A 212 -15.46 -5.60 -3.96
CA VAL A 212 -15.63 -6.04 -5.35
C VAL A 212 -15.67 -7.57 -5.46
N ILE A 213 -14.72 -8.25 -4.82
CA ILE A 213 -14.61 -9.71 -4.87
C ILE A 213 -15.58 -10.40 -3.91
N GLY A 214 -16.30 -9.62 -3.10
CA GLY A 214 -17.28 -10.14 -2.14
C GLY A 214 -16.63 -10.92 -0.99
N THR A 215 -15.36 -10.67 -0.68
CA THR A 215 -14.69 -11.27 0.49
C THR A 215 -14.72 -10.32 1.67
N ASP A 216 -14.91 -10.88 2.85
CA ASP A 216 -14.68 -10.18 4.12
C ASP A 216 -13.29 -10.50 4.70
N CYS A 217 -12.56 -11.45 4.10
CA CYS A 217 -11.26 -11.91 4.58
C CYS A 217 -10.14 -10.92 4.22
N ILE A 218 -10.01 -9.88 5.05
CA ILE A 218 -8.87 -8.95 5.01
C ILE A 218 -7.93 -9.30 6.16
N ILE A 219 -6.69 -9.64 5.82
CA ILE A 219 -5.67 -10.06 6.79
C ILE A 219 -4.56 -9.01 6.83
N GLY A 220 -4.41 -8.38 7.98
CA GLY A 220 -3.33 -7.44 8.25
C GLY A 220 -2.01 -8.16 8.51
N THR A 221 -0.97 -7.88 7.72
CA THR A 221 0.36 -8.49 7.92
C THR A 221 1.22 -7.77 8.96
N GLY A 222 0.68 -6.71 9.59
CA GLY A 222 1.43 -5.82 10.47
C GLY A 222 2.44 -4.93 9.74
N PRO A 223 3.24 -4.16 10.49
CA PRO A 223 4.22 -3.24 9.93
C PRO A 223 5.30 -3.92 9.13
N ARG A 224 5.84 -3.21 8.12
CA ARG A 224 6.89 -3.72 7.23
C ARG A 224 8.00 -4.46 7.97
N ASP A 225 8.65 -3.75 8.91
CA ASP A 225 9.84 -4.22 9.63
C ASP A 225 9.49 -4.84 11.00
N GLY A 226 8.20 -5.08 11.26
CA GLY A 226 7.73 -5.70 12.50
C GLY A 226 7.09 -7.06 12.28
N ASP A 227 6.84 -7.72 13.40
CA ASP A 227 6.27 -9.06 13.41
C ASP A 227 4.84 -9.05 12.87
N TRP A 228 4.47 -10.12 12.18
CA TRP A 228 3.08 -10.38 11.82
C TRP A 228 2.28 -10.62 13.10
N PRO A 229 1.21 -9.85 13.38
CA PRO A 229 0.33 -10.09 14.52
C PRO A 229 -0.13 -11.56 14.56
N GLU A 230 0.11 -12.21 15.70
CA GLU A 230 -0.09 -13.67 15.82
C GLU A 230 -1.53 -14.08 15.52
N GLU A 231 -2.51 -13.26 15.91
CA GLU A 231 -3.92 -13.48 15.57
C GLU A 231 -4.18 -13.49 14.05
N GLN A 232 -3.59 -12.55 13.31
CA GLN A 232 -3.74 -12.42 11.86
C GLN A 232 -3.00 -13.56 11.14
N LYS A 233 -1.82 -13.95 11.65
CA LYS A 233 -1.05 -15.09 11.15
C LYS A 233 -1.80 -16.40 11.35
N GLN A 234 -2.50 -16.55 12.48
CA GLN A 234 -3.36 -17.70 12.73
C GLN A 234 -4.57 -17.72 11.81
N ARG A 235 -5.22 -16.56 11.57
CA ARG A 235 -6.29 -16.43 10.56
C ARG A 235 -5.83 -16.89 9.18
N ALA A 236 -4.67 -16.40 8.71
CA ALA A 236 -4.11 -16.80 7.41
C ALA A 236 -3.87 -18.31 7.29
N LYS A 237 -3.40 -18.96 8.36
CA LYS A 237 -3.21 -20.42 8.41
C LYS A 237 -4.53 -21.19 8.43
N ALA A 238 -5.56 -20.65 9.09
CA ALA A 238 -6.87 -21.29 9.22
C ALA A 238 -7.62 -21.33 7.88
N THR A 239 -7.58 -20.23 7.12
CA THR A 239 -8.17 -20.13 5.78
C THR A 239 -7.60 -21.19 4.81
N GLY A 240 -6.36 -21.63 5.03
CA GLY A 240 -5.67 -22.64 4.24
C GLY A 240 -5.71 -24.07 4.79
N THR A 241 -6.62 -24.43 5.68
CA THR A 241 -6.68 -25.79 6.24
C THR A 241 -7.02 -26.84 5.16
N GLY A 242 -5.96 -27.39 4.55
CA GLY A 242 -6.04 -28.38 3.46
C GLY A 242 -6.12 -27.79 2.05
N ARG A 243 -6.02 -26.46 1.89
CA ARG A 243 -6.07 -25.75 0.59
C ARG A 243 -5.03 -24.63 0.52
N SER A 244 -4.71 -24.17 -0.69
CA SER A 244 -3.85 -23.00 -0.88
C SER A 244 -4.67 -21.74 -0.60
N LEU A 245 -4.12 -20.80 0.16
CA LEU A 245 -4.71 -19.47 0.34
C LEU A 245 -4.66 -18.73 -1.00
N VAL A 246 -5.81 -18.44 -1.61
CA VAL A 246 -5.89 -17.72 -2.88
C VAL A 246 -6.29 -16.28 -2.61
N GLY A 247 -5.75 -15.35 -3.40
CA GLY A 247 -6.22 -13.96 -3.41
C GLY A 247 -5.12 -12.98 -3.68
N TYR A 248 -5.08 -11.89 -2.91
CA TYR A 248 -4.30 -10.70 -3.28
C TYR A 248 -3.34 -10.24 -2.19
N VAL A 249 -2.20 -9.69 -2.60
CA VAL A 249 -1.35 -8.86 -1.73
C VAL A 249 -1.40 -7.43 -2.24
N VAL A 250 -1.96 -6.51 -1.45
CA VAL A 250 -1.96 -5.08 -1.79
C VAL A 250 -0.73 -4.42 -1.16
N GLY A 251 0.03 -3.72 -2.00
CA GLY A 251 1.26 -3.03 -1.61
C GLY A 251 2.54 -3.71 -2.14
N GLY A 252 3.58 -2.91 -2.29
CA GLY A 252 4.88 -3.35 -2.81
C GLY A 252 5.65 -4.25 -1.83
N LEU A 253 6.80 -4.78 -2.29
CA LEU A 253 7.71 -5.57 -1.44
C LEU A 253 8.23 -4.78 -0.24
N ALA A 254 8.32 -3.46 -0.40
CA ALA A 254 8.69 -2.52 0.65
C ALA A 254 7.62 -2.40 1.75
N ALA A 255 6.36 -2.77 1.52
CA ALA A 255 5.30 -2.74 2.52
C ALA A 255 5.00 -4.15 3.05
N VAL A 256 4.92 -5.13 2.14
CA VAL A 256 4.63 -6.53 2.45
C VAL A 256 5.71 -7.43 1.84
N PRO A 257 6.81 -7.70 2.55
CA PRO A 257 7.89 -8.56 2.07
C PRO A 257 7.41 -10.01 1.84
N ARG A 258 8.06 -10.74 0.91
CA ARG A 258 7.65 -12.14 0.58
C ARG A 258 7.93 -13.10 1.73
N GLU A 259 8.96 -12.81 2.51
CA GLU A 259 9.45 -13.60 3.63
C GLU A 259 8.38 -13.74 4.72
N LYS A 260 7.47 -12.76 4.84
CA LYS A 260 6.34 -12.84 5.78
C LYS A 260 5.47 -14.07 5.55
N PHE A 261 5.39 -14.53 4.30
CA PHE A 261 4.54 -15.65 3.90
C PHE A 261 5.27 -17.01 3.92
N GLU A 262 6.54 -17.05 4.34
CA GLU A 262 7.26 -18.32 4.45
C GLU A 262 6.54 -19.33 5.34
N GLY A 263 6.37 -20.54 4.83
CA GLY A 263 5.67 -21.62 5.53
C GLY A 263 4.14 -21.55 5.44
N LEU A 264 3.57 -20.62 4.67
CA LEU A 264 2.16 -20.64 4.26
C LEU A 264 2.03 -21.31 2.88
N ASN A 265 0.95 -22.06 2.67
CA ASN A 265 0.56 -22.55 1.35
C ASN A 265 -0.37 -21.52 0.70
N TYR A 266 0.09 -20.84 -0.35
CA TYR A 266 -0.65 -19.72 -0.95
C TYR A 266 -0.44 -19.59 -2.46
N SER A 267 -1.42 -18.98 -3.13
CA SER A 267 -1.40 -18.52 -4.52
C SER A 267 -1.90 -17.07 -4.52
N LEU A 268 -0.96 -16.13 -4.41
CA LEU A 268 -1.28 -14.72 -4.20
C LEU A 268 -0.84 -13.87 -5.38
N THR A 269 -1.74 -13.03 -5.87
CA THR A 269 -1.48 -12.01 -6.87
C THR A 269 -1.13 -10.70 -6.19
N ARG A 270 0.09 -10.19 -6.42
CA ARG A 270 0.48 -8.89 -5.87
C ARG A 270 -0.02 -7.75 -6.73
N ILE A 271 -0.59 -6.73 -6.09
CA ILE A 271 -1.00 -5.49 -6.72
C ILE A 271 -0.19 -4.35 -6.08
N ALA A 272 0.71 -3.76 -6.86
CA ALA A 272 1.58 -2.68 -6.40
C ALA A 272 2.01 -1.82 -7.59
N GLY A 273 1.92 -0.51 -7.44
CA GLY A 273 2.49 0.47 -8.36
C GLY A 273 3.75 1.11 -7.80
N ASP A 274 4.31 2.06 -8.55
CA ASP A 274 5.50 2.82 -8.17
C ASP A 274 5.25 3.74 -6.97
N ASP A 275 3.99 4.11 -6.75
CA ASP A 275 3.54 4.85 -5.57
C ASP A 275 2.16 4.36 -5.09
N ARG A 276 1.67 4.96 -4.01
CA ARG A 276 0.37 4.63 -3.39
C ARG A 276 -0.83 4.87 -4.31
N TRP A 277 -0.72 5.84 -5.21
CA TRP A 277 -1.79 6.26 -6.11
C TRP A 277 -1.89 5.34 -7.30
N HIS A 278 -0.75 5.01 -7.90
CA HIS A 278 -0.64 3.98 -8.92
C HIS A 278 -1.12 2.63 -8.36
N THR A 279 -0.76 2.29 -7.12
CA THR A 279 -1.27 1.09 -6.44
C THR A 279 -2.80 1.08 -6.35
N ALA A 280 -3.43 2.17 -5.89
CA ALA A 280 -4.89 2.27 -5.82
C ALA A 280 -5.57 2.12 -7.20
N GLN A 281 -4.99 2.71 -8.26
CA GLN A 281 -5.48 2.54 -9.63
C GLN A 281 -5.37 1.10 -10.12
N LEU A 282 -4.24 0.42 -9.87
CA LEU A 282 -4.05 -0.98 -10.23
C LEU A 282 -5.00 -1.90 -9.47
N VAL A 283 -5.30 -1.58 -8.21
CA VAL A 283 -6.34 -2.29 -7.43
C VAL A 283 -7.69 -2.14 -8.09
N GLY A 284 -8.05 -0.93 -8.53
CA GLY A 284 -9.29 -0.69 -9.27
C GLY A 284 -9.35 -1.43 -10.61
N ALA A 285 -8.26 -1.43 -11.37
CA ALA A 285 -8.16 -2.16 -12.62
C ALA A 285 -8.28 -3.69 -12.40
N GLN A 286 -7.64 -4.22 -11.35
CA GLN A 286 -7.78 -5.63 -10.99
C GLN A 286 -9.21 -5.97 -10.58
N ALA A 287 -9.84 -5.12 -9.77
CA ALA A 287 -11.24 -5.25 -9.39
C ALA A 287 -12.15 -5.34 -10.63
N ARG A 288 -11.96 -4.45 -11.61
CA ARG A 288 -12.71 -4.49 -12.88
C ARG A 288 -12.51 -5.82 -13.62
N ARG A 289 -11.27 -6.31 -13.73
CA ARG A 289 -10.98 -7.60 -14.39
C ARG A 289 -11.75 -8.75 -13.72
N VAL A 290 -11.68 -8.82 -12.39
CA VAL A 290 -12.40 -9.85 -11.62
C VAL A 290 -13.92 -9.74 -11.82
N ALA A 291 -14.47 -8.52 -11.76
CA ALA A 291 -15.90 -8.27 -11.91
C ALA A 291 -16.44 -8.66 -13.29
N LEU A 292 -15.67 -8.39 -14.35
CA LEU A 292 -16.05 -8.74 -15.71
C LEU A 292 -15.85 -10.22 -16.03
N GLN A 293 -15.28 -11.00 -15.10
CA GLN A 293 -14.69 -12.32 -15.41
C GLN A 293 -13.79 -12.25 -16.65
N GLU A 294 -13.17 -11.09 -16.87
CA GLU A 294 -12.15 -10.95 -17.89
C GLU A 294 -11.05 -11.91 -17.44
N PRO A 295 -10.68 -12.91 -18.27
CA PRO A 295 -9.55 -13.75 -17.94
C PRO A 295 -8.39 -12.79 -17.67
N ALA A 296 -7.77 -12.92 -16.50
CA ALA A 296 -6.68 -12.05 -16.09
C ALA A 296 -5.60 -12.15 -17.15
N GLU A 297 -5.53 -11.19 -18.11
CA GLU A 297 -4.77 -11.27 -19.37
C GLU A 297 -3.97 -12.57 -19.46
N ASP A 298 -4.67 -13.66 -19.81
CA ASP A 298 -4.04 -14.97 -19.74
C ASP A 298 -3.14 -15.04 -20.96
N PRO A 299 -1.80 -15.11 -20.81
CA PRO A 299 -0.91 -15.27 -21.95
C PRO A 299 -1.08 -16.64 -22.62
N GLU A 300 -2.03 -17.47 -22.18
CA GLU A 300 -2.22 -18.87 -22.57
C GLU A 300 -3.53 -19.15 -23.33
N ALA A 301 -3.82 -18.39 -24.38
CA ALA A 301 -4.76 -18.82 -25.40
C ALA A 301 -4.14 -18.79 -26.79
N GLU A 302 -3.06 -19.54 -26.96
CA GLU A 302 -2.75 -20.31 -28.16
C GLU A 302 -1.80 -21.46 -27.74
N GLU A 303 -2.30 -22.69 -27.75
CA GLU A 303 -1.50 -23.90 -27.52
C GLU A 303 -0.45 -24.05 -28.64
N GLU A 304 0.81 -23.70 -28.35
CA GLU A 304 1.98 -24.41 -28.86
C GLU A 304 3.07 -24.39 -27.77
N GLU A 305 3.72 -25.52 -27.58
CA GLU A 305 4.70 -25.81 -26.52
C GLU A 305 5.94 -24.88 -26.62
N GLU A 306 5.88 -23.67 -26.04
CA GLU A 306 7.07 -22.84 -25.84
C GLU A 306 7.43 -22.74 -24.36
N THR A 307 8.59 -23.33 -24.04
CA THR A 307 9.34 -23.05 -22.81
C THR A 307 9.40 -21.54 -22.56
N PRO A 308 9.21 -21.06 -21.31
CA PRO A 308 9.14 -19.62 -21.02
C PRO A 308 10.33 -18.90 -21.64
N ALA A 309 10.03 -17.95 -22.53
CA ALA A 309 11.05 -17.23 -23.26
C ALA A 309 11.99 -16.52 -22.27
N PRO A 310 13.32 -16.73 -22.37
CA PRO A 310 14.27 -16.12 -21.46
C PRO A 310 14.17 -14.59 -21.51
N THR A 311 14.09 -13.94 -20.35
CA THR A 311 14.02 -12.48 -20.24
C THR A 311 15.42 -11.89 -20.44
N TYR A 312 15.56 -10.92 -21.35
CA TYR A 312 16.82 -10.27 -21.68
C TYR A 312 16.87 -8.83 -21.17
N THR A 313 17.99 -8.43 -20.56
CA THR A 313 18.26 -7.07 -20.09
C THR A 313 18.87 -6.17 -21.15
N ALA A 314 19.47 -6.76 -22.21
CA ALA A 314 19.96 -6.04 -23.38
C ALA A 314 19.99 -6.96 -24.61
N VAL A 315 19.80 -6.41 -25.81
CA VAL A 315 19.86 -7.13 -27.09
C VAL A 315 20.71 -6.34 -28.09
N SER A 316 21.56 -7.03 -28.86
CA SER A 316 22.38 -6.47 -29.93
C SER A 316 22.21 -7.30 -31.21
N SER A 317 21.89 -6.65 -32.33
CA SER A 317 21.73 -7.31 -33.63
C SER A 317 22.96 -7.10 -34.52
N GLY A 318 23.46 -8.20 -35.09
CA GLY A 318 24.44 -8.25 -36.17
C GLY A 318 23.75 -8.33 -37.53
N TRP A 319 24.51 -8.69 -38.58
CA TRP A 319 23.97 -8.77 -39.95
C TRP A 319 22.95 -9.92 -40.11
N ASN A 320 23.32 -11.12 -39.65
CA ASN A 320 22.47 -12.33 -39.72
C ASN A 320 22.38 -13.08 -38.37
N HIS A 321 22.82 -12.47 -37.26
CA HIS A 321 22.77 -13.05 -35.92
C HIS A 321 22.34 -11.99 -34.89
N THR A 322 21.80 -12.41 -33.76
CA THR A 322 21.32 -11.56 -32.66
C THR A 322 21.81 -12.14 -31.34
N CYS A 323 22.25 -11.29 -30.41
CA CYS A 323 22.67 -11.69 -29.08
C CYS A 323 21.85 -10.99 -28.01
N GLY A 324 21.44 -11.73 -26.98
CA GLY A 324 20.75 -11.22 -25.80
C GLY A 324 21.53 -11.50 -24.52
N LEU A 325 21.53 -10.52 -23.61
CA LEU A 325 22.08 -10.62 -22.25
C LEU A 325 20.95 -10.93 -21.26
N ARG A 326 21.09 -11.98 -20.44
CA ARG A 326 20.11 -12.35 -19.39
C ARG A 326 20.40 -11.65 -18.06
N PHE A 327 19.45 -11.72 -17.13
CA PHE A 327 19.60 -11.16 -15.77
C PHE A 327 20.74 -11.77 -14.94
N ASP A 328 21.09 -13.03 -15.22
CA ASP A 328 22.23 -13.73 -14.60
C ASP A 328 23.58 -13.41 -15.26
N SER A 329 23.61 -12.40 -16.14
CA SER A 329 24.76 -11.99 -16.95
C SER A 329 25.24 -13.03 -17.97
N THR A 330 24.44 -14.05 -18.29
CA THR A 330 24.74 -14.98 -19.38
C THR A 330 24.36 -14.39 -20.74
N VAL A 331 25.21 -14.62 -21.75
CA VAL A 331 24.97 -14.19 -23.13
C VAL A 331 24.48 -15.39 -23.93
N VAL A 332 23.39 -15.19 -24.66
CA VAL A 332 22.86 -16.18 -25.60
C VAL A 332 22.71 -15.52 -26.96
N CYS A 333 23.34 -16.09 -27.97
CA CYS A 333 23.23 -15.63 -29.35
C CYS A 333 22.48 -16.64 -30.20
N TRP A 334 21.71 -16.16 -31.17
CA TRP A 334 20.91 -16.95 -32.10
C TRP A 334 20.94 -16.34 -33.51
N GLY A 335 20.75 -17.17 -34.53
CA GLY A 335 20.87 -16.78 -35.94
C GLY A 335 22.01 -17.53 -36.65
N SER A 336 22.57 -16.94 -37.71
CA SER A 336 23.61 -17.55 -38.54
C SER A 336 24.89 -17.82 -37.76
N ASP A 337 25.43 -19.03 -37.87
CA ASP A 337 26.62 -19.48 -37.11
C ASP A 337 27.78 -19.95 -38.00
N ASP A 338 27.76 -19.68 -39.30
CA ASP A 338 28.76 -20.19 -40.25
C ASP A 338 30.22 -19.84 -39.88
N ASP A 339 30.44 -18.73 -39.16
CA ASP A 339 31.76 -18.30 -38.66
C ASP A 339 31.90 -18.38 -37.12
N GLY A 340 31.01 -19.09 -36.42
CA GLY A 340 30.99 -19.14 -34.95
C GLY A 340 30.45 -17.85 -34.30
N GLN A 341 29.58 -17.14 -35.00
CA GLN A 341 29.06 -15.84 -34.57
C GLN A 341 27.96 -15.96 -33.50
N SER A 342 27.37 -17.15 -33.33
CA SER A 342 26.36 -17.45 -32.30
C SER A 342 26.93 -18.17 -31.07
N SER A 343 28.20 -18.58 -31.12
CA SER A 343 28.91 -19.07 -29.95
C SER A 343 29.23 -17.92 -28.98
N SER A 344 28.83 -18.07 -27.72
CA SER A 344 29.23 -17.16 -26.64
C SER A 344 30.76 -17.07 -26.54
N PRO A 345 31.36 -15.87 -26.36
CA PRO A 345 32.79 -15.69 -26.14
C PRO A 345 33.34 -16.40 -24.89
#